data_AF-A0A218Q8F9-F1
#
_entry.id   AF-A0A218Q8F9-F1
#
_cell.length_a   1.000
_cell.length_b   1.000
_cell.length_c   1.000
_cell.angle_alpha   90.00
_cell.angle_beta   90.00
_cell.angle_gamma   90.00
#
_symmetry.space_group_name_H-M   'P 1'
#
loop_
_entity.id
_entity.type
_entity.pdbx_description
1 polymer ?
#
loop_
_entity_poly.entity_id
_entity_poly.type
_entity_poly.pdbx_seq_one_letter_code
_entity_poly.pdbx_strand_id
1 'polypeptide(L)'
;MNAVLPRFLKSVYRRDPIISVLMTVGVVDTLIGGLNDSWSLFAVGLGTAGISLAFKLWRIQQRRPLAEEPVIQHYLPPQSSSNTLPILTISKKKPRR
;
A
#
# COMPACT_ATOMS: atom_id res chain seq x y z
N MET A 1 -25.29 1.51 6.86
CA MET A 1 -24.51 2.27 7.87
C MET A 1 -23.12 2.52 7.29
N ASN A 2 -22.67 3.78 7.26
CA ASN A 2 -21.51 4.22 6.45
C ASN A 2 -20.16 3.70 6.97
N ALA A 3 -19.81 2.46 6.63
CA ALA A 3 -18.51 1.84 6.92
C ALA A 3 -17.34 2.40 6.09
N VAL A 4 -17.62 3.35 5.20
CA VAL A 4 -16.65 3.96 4.29
C VAL A 4 -15.65 4.80 5.08
N LEU A 5 -16.12 5.65 5.99
CA LEU A 5 -15.29 6.57 6.77
C LEU A 5 -14.22 5.88 7.63
N PRO A 6 -14.55 4.85 8.45
CA PRO A 6 -13.53 4.14 9.24
C PRO A 6 -12.55 3.36 8.35
N ARG A 7 -13.00 2.83 7.20
CA ARG A 7 -12.15 2.10 6.26
C ARG A 7 -11.18 3.03 5.53
N PHE A 8 -11.63 4.24 5.19
CA PHE A 8 -10.77 5.29 4.62
C PHE A 8 -9.75 5.78 5.63
N LEU A 9 -10.14 6.05 6.88
CA LEU A 9 -9.20 6.44 7.94
C LEU A 9 -8.09 5.39 8.12
N LYS A 10 -8.49 4.11 8.22
CA LYS A 10 -7.54 3.00 8.39
C LYS A 10 -6.61 2.82 7.19
N SER A 11 -7.13 3.02 5.97
CA SER A 11 -6.34 2.95 4.73
C SER A 11 -5.35 4.11 4.63
N VAL A 12 -5.81 5.35 4.87
CA VAL A 12 -4.98 6.56 4.79
C VAL A 12 -3.89 6.55 5.84
N TYR A 13 -4.20 6.16 7.08
CA TYR A 13 -3.19 6.03 8.15
C TYR A 13 -2.11 5.00 7.80
N ARG A 14 -2.49 3.86 7.20
CA ARG A 14 -1.55 2.80 6.85
C ARG A 14 -0.71 3.12 5.61
N ARG A 15 -1.24 3.91 4.68
CA ARG A 15 -0.57 4.21 3.41
C ARG A 15 0.33 5.44 3.51
N ASP A 16 -0.09 6.47 4.25
CA ASP A 16 0.61 7.76 4.38
C ASP A 16 0.40 8.46 5.73
N PRO A 17 1.07 8.01 6.81
CA PRO A 17 0.89 8.54 8.16
C PRO A 17 1.22 10.04 8.25
N ILE A 18 2.29 10.49 7.58
CA ILE A 18 2.78 11.88 7.61
C ILE A 18 1.74 12.85 7.03
N ILE A 19 1.12 12.51 5.89
CA ILE A 19 0.12 13.36 5.24
C ILE A 19 -1.13 13.46 6.12
N SER A 20 -1.51 12.38 6.80
CA SER A 20 -2.68 12.39 7.69
C SER A 20 -2.47 13.32 8.89
N VAL A 21 -1.28 13.26 9.52
CA VAL A 21 -0.93 14.11 10.67
C VAL A 21 -0.92 15.58 10.26
N LEU A 22 -0.26 15.90 9.14
CA LEU A 22 -0.22 17.27 8.63
C LEU A 22 -1.62 17.81 8.30
N MET A 23 -2.50 16.99 7.72
CA MET A 23 -3.90 17.38 7.46
C MET A 23 -4.67 17.66 8.74
N THR A 24 -4.55 16.81 9.75
CA THR A 24 -5.20 17.05 11.05
C THR A 24 -4.68 18.32 11.71
N VAL A 25 -3.37 18.56 11.70
CA VAL A 25 -2.78 19.79 12.25
C VAL A 25 -3.31 21.02 11.52
N GLY A 26 -3.31 21.03 10.19
CA GLY A 26 -3.83 22.16 9.40
C GLY A 26 -5.33 22.42 9.61
N VAL A 27 -6.14 21.36 9.74
CA VAL A 27 -7.58 21.50 10.06
C VAL A 27 -7.77 22.07 11.46
N VAL A 28 -7.00 21.61 12.45
CA VAL A 28 -7.09 22.11 13.83
C VAL A 28 -6.64 23.58 13.91
N ASP A 29 -5.55 23.95 13.25
CA ASP A 29 -5.04 25.33 13.22
C ASP A 29 -5.99 26.30 12.52
N THR A 30 -6.67 25.88 11.44
CA THR A 30 -7.70 26.71 10.79
C THR A 30 -8.94 26.90 11.65
N LEU A 31 -9.41 25.83 12.32
CA LEU A 31 -10.53 25.94 13.26
C LEU A 31 -10.18 26.88 14.41
N ILE A 32 -9.03 26.67 15.07
CA ILE A 32 -8.61 27.49 16.22
C ILE A 32 -8.38 28.94 15.78
N GLY A 33 -7.67 29.16 14.67
CA GLY A 33 -7.39 30.49 14.13
C GLY A 33 -8.66 31.25 13.72
N GLY A 34 -9.64 30.55 13.12
CA GLY A 34 -10.93 31.14 12.74
C GLY A 34 -11.86 31.41 13.93
N LEU A 35 -11.80 30.60 14.99
CA LEU A 35 -12.59 30.80 16.21
C LEU A 35 -12.05 31.93 17.11
N ASN A 36 -10.74 32.20 17.05
CA ASN A 36 -10.05 33.21 17.88
C ASN A 36 -9.68 34.50 17.12
N ASP A 37 -10.26 34.76 15.94
CA ASP A 37 -9.94 35.93 15.09
C ASP A 37 -8.43 36.09 14.78
N SER A 38 -7.69 34.99 14.90
CA SER A 38 -6.24 34.96 14.83
C SER A 38 -5.81 34.63 13.40
N TRP A 39 -5.72 35.68 12.57
CA TRP A 39 -5.40 35.61 11.15
C TRP A 39 -4.12 34.81 10.83
N SER A 40 -3.12 34.88 11.70
CA SER A 40 -1.86 34.14 11.54
C SER A 40 -2.05 32.62 11.67
N LEU A 41 -2.79 32.16 12.68
CA LEU A 41 -3.08 30.73 12.88
C LEU A 41 -3.96 30.19 11.76
N PHE A 42 -4.93 30.99 11.32
CA PHE A 42 -5.79 30.64 10.19
C PHE A 42 -4.97 30.49 8.89
N ALA A 43 -4.11 31.45 8.56
CA ALA A 43 -3.26 31.39 7.36
C ALA A 43 -2.26 30.23 7.42
N VAL A 44 -1.67 29.96 8.58
CA VAL A 44 -0.77 28.82 8.79
C VAL A 44 -1.52 27.50 8.56
N GLY A 45 -2.68 27.32 9.19
CA GLY A 45 -3.50 26.12 9.02
C GLY A 45 -3.96 25.92 7.58
N LEU A 46 -4.37 27.00 6.89
CA LEU A 46 -4.83 26.94 5.50
C LEU A 46 -3.65 26.59 4.58
N GLY A 47 -2.47 27.12 4.88
CA GLY A 47 -1.22 26.81 4.21
C GLY A 47 -0.83 25.34 4.37
N THR A 48 -0.79 24.81 5.60
CA THR A 48 -0.46 23.40 5.85
C THR A 48 -1.48 22.45 5.25
N ALA A 49 -2.78 22.74 5.38
CA ALA A 49 -3.83 21.92 4.77
C ALA A 49 -3.75 21.93 3.24
N GLY A 50 -3.53 23.11 2.64
CA GLY A 50 -3.37 23.29 1.20
C GLY A 50 -2.15 22.56 0.65
N ILE A 51 -0.98 22.72 1.29
CA ILE A 51 0.26 22.03 0.91
C ILE A 51 0.08 20.51 1.02
N SER A 52 -0.55 20.04 2.09
CA SER A 52 -0.80 18.60 2.29
C SER A 52 -1.72 18.02 1.22
N LEU A 53 -2.76 18.76 0.84
CA LEU A 53 -3.68 18.35 -0.22
C LEU A 53 -2.99 18.36 -1.58
N ALA A 54 -2.24 19.41 -1.89
CA ALA A 54 -1.46 19.52 -3.12
C ALA A 54 -0.43 18.39 -3.23
N PHE A 55 0.30 18.10 -2.16
CA PHE A 55 1.27 17.01 -2.10
C PHE A 55 0.60 15.65 -2.27
N LYS A 56 -0.57 15.43 -1.65
CA LYS A 56 -1.37 14.22 -1.84
C LYS A 56 -1.81 14.06 -3.30
N LEU A 57 -2.33 15.12 -3.92
CA LEU A 57 -2.79 15.12 -5.31
C LEU A 57 -1.64 14.89 -6.28
N TRP A 58 -0.51 15.56 -6.07
CA TRP A 58 0.73 15.32 -6.81
C TRP A 58 1.13 13.86 -6.69
N ARG A 59 1.17 13.31 -5.46
CA ARG A 59 1.62 11.94 -5.26
C ARG A 59 0.66 10.90 -5.86
N ILE A 60 -0.64 11.20 -5.92
CA ILE A 60 -1.63 10.39 -6.65
C ILE A 60 -1.39 10.46 -8.15
N GLN A 61 -1.07 11.63 -8.71
CA GLN A 61 -0.72 11.76 -10.14
C GLN A 61 0.60 11.05 -10.49
N GLN A 62 1.61 11.13 -9.62
CA GLN A 62 2.88 10.41 -9.78
C GLN A 62 2.72 8.90 -9.62
N ARG A 63 1.81 8.46 -8.73
CA ARG A 63 1.28 7.09 -8.75
C ARG A 63 0.31 6.94 -9.92
N ARG A 64 0.81 7.10 -11.15
CA ARG A 64 0.25 6.43 -12.32
C ARG A 64 -0.04 4.99 -11.89
N PRO A 65 -1.18 4.39 -12.28
CA PRO A 65 -1.45 3.00 -11.98
C PRO A 65 -0.44 2.16 -12.76
N LEU A 66 0.77 1.98 -12.20
CA LEU A 66 1.48 0.73 -12.38
C LEU A 66 0.47 -0.28 -11.88
N ALA A 67 -0.16 -0.95 -12.86
CA ALA A 67 -1.11 -2.02 -12.64
C ALA A 67 -0.61 -2.79 -11.43
N GLU A 68 -1.42 -2.78 -10.38
CA GLU A 68 -1.14 -3.50 -9.15
C GLU A 68 -0.85 -4.92 -9.63
N GLU A 69 0.45 -5.27 -9.67
CA GLU A 69 0.89 -6.52 -10.27
C GLU A 69 0.10 -7.56 -9.49
N PRO A 70 -0.82 -8.30 -10.15
CA PRO A 70 -1.64 -9.25 -9.43
C PRO A 70 -0.63 -10.12 -8.72
N VAL A 71 -0.67 -10.18 -7.39
CA VAL A 71 0.20 -11.05 -6.63
C VAL A 71 -0.12 -12.44 -7.13
N ILE A 72 0.62 -12.91 -8.13
CA ILE A 72 0.39 -14.20 -8.76
C ILE A 72 0.89 -15.16 -7.71
N GLN A 73 -0.02 -15.55 -6.82
CA GLN A 73 0.14 -16.67 -5.92
C GLN A 73 0.25 -17.90 -6.83
N HIS A 74 1.45 -18.13 -7.33
CA HIS A 74 1.82 -19.33 -8.01
C HIS A 74 1.77 -20.44 -6.97
N TYR A 75 0.62 -21.11 -6.88
CA TYR A 75 0.45 -22.33 -6.06
C TYR A 75 1.30 -23.49 -6.59
N LEU A 76 1.91 -23.33 -7.77
CA LEU A 76 2.80 -24.28 -8.40
C LEU A 76 4.09 -23.59 -8.84
N PRO A 77 5.26 -24.23 -8.70
CA PRO A 77 6.50 -23.69 -9.23
C PRO A 77 6.39 -23.49 -10.76
N PRO A 78 6.96 -22.41 -11.32
CA PRO A 78 6.91 -22.09 -12.75
C PRO A 78 7.63 -23.11 -13.63
N GLN A 79 8.41 -24.00 -13.02
CA GLN A 79 9.12 -25.08 -13.69
C GLN A 79 8.76 -26.39 -13.01
N SER A 80 8.17 -27.30 -13.77
CA SER A 80 7.97 -28.69 -13.36
C SER A 80 9.34 -29.31 -13.14
N SER A 81 9.76 -29.40 -11.88
CA SER A 81 10.96 -30.14 -11.48
C SER A 81 10.65 -31.63 -11.53
N SER A 82 10.43 -32.17 -12.74
CA SER A 82 10.46 -33.62 -12.97
C SER A 82 11.90 -34.06 -12.79
N ASN A 83 12.27 -34.38 -11.55
CA ASN A 83 13.55 -35.02 -11.26
C ASN A 83 13.57 -36.34 -12.07
N THR A 84 14.53 -36.49 -12.97
CA THR A 84 14.68 -37.68 -13.81
C THR A 84 14.58 -38.92 -12.93
N LEU A 85 13.53 -39.71 -13.14
CA LEU A 85 13.25 -40.87 -12.32
C LEU A 85 14.47 -41.80 -12.31
N PRO A 86 14.91 -42.29 -11.13
CA PRO A 86 16.07 -43.18 -11.07
C PRO A 86 15.77 -44.46 -11.87
N ILE A 87 16.69 -44.80 -12.78
CA ILE A 87 16.61 -46.01 -13.58
C ILE A 87 16.72 -47.21 -12.64
N LEU A 88 15.63 -47.97 -12.52
CA LEU A 88 15.63 -49.26 -11.83
C LEU A 88 16.44 -50.25 -12.68
N THR A 89 17.70 -50.46 -12.31
CA THR A 89 18.53 -51.51 -12.90
C THR A 89 18.02 -52.87 -12.41
N ILE A 90 17.29 -53.57 -13.27
CA ILE A 90 16.84 -54.93 -13.00
C ILE A 90 18.07 -55.83 -13.08
N SER A 91 18.55 -56.33 -11.94
CA SER A 91 19.64 -57.32 -11.90
C SER A 91 19.18 -58.58 -12.63
N LYS A 92 19.71 -58.81 -13.83
CA LYS A 92 19.43 -60.02 -14.62
C LYS A 92 19.89 -61.23 -13.81
N LYS A 93 18.91 -62.01 -13.33
CA LYS A 93 19.11 -63.30 -12.68
C LYS A 93 19.95 -64.20 -13.61
N LYS A 94 21.14 -64.58 -13.15
CA LYS A 94 22.08 -65.47 -13.83
C LYS A 94 21.38 -66.80 -14.15
N PRO A 95 21.39 -67.27 -15.41
CA PRO A 95 20.86 -68.60 -15.73
C PRO A 95 21.70 -69.64 -14.99
N ARG A 96 21.03 -70.53 -14.25
CA ARG A 96 21.67 -71.69 -13.63
C ARG A 96 22.09 -72.64 -14.74
N ARG A 97 23.38 -73.02 -14.72
CA ARG A 97 23.93 -74.09 -15.54
C ARG A 97 23.28 -75.42 -15.18
#